data_AF-A0AAW6J6J7-F1
#
_entry.id   AF-A0AAW6J6J7-F1
#
_cell.length_a   1.000
_cell.length_b   1.000
_cell.length_c   1.000
_cell.angle_alpha   90.00
_cell.angle_beta   90.00
_cell.angle_gamma   90.00
#
_symmetry.space_group_name_H-M   'P 1'
#
loop_
_entity.id
_entity.type
_entity.pdbx_description
1 polymer ?
#
loop_
_entity_poly.entity_id
_entity_poly.type
_entity_poly.pdbx_seq_one_letter_code
_entity_poly.pdbx_strand_id
1 'polypeptide(L)'
;VYTPPDKNFWGLLSVVLDINKIYKNAGILDLKEKYNVALQGRNGLGDKGEFFFGDAAILNQDPLAFSLNFQGGSWQLYVAPKQGWSPPNSAVWPLRLAIIIICALLTWAFLFFLKMLDRQQKNERMLETMSDLAQIGAWSFNLETKQVYWSDMTKKLFKYPLNTQPQWPE
;
A
#
# COMPACT_ATOMS: atom_id res chain seq x y z
N VAL A 1 -24.09 23.31 44.27
CA VAL A 1 -24.89 24.40 44.88
C VAL A 1 -25.24 23.99 46.31
N TYR A 2 -24.96 24.83 47.32
CA TYR A 2 -25.37 24.57 48.70
C TYR A 2 -26.88 24.85 48.83
N THR A 3 -27.66 23.86 49.24
CA THR A 3 -29.09 24.00 49.50
C THR A 3 -29.33 24.10 51.00
N PRO A 4 -29.81 25.24 51.53
CA PRO A 4 -30.12 25.37 52.94
C PRO A 4 -31.28 24.43 53.33
N PRO A 5 -31.30 23.93 54.59
CA PRO A 5 -32.33 23.02 55.09
C PRO A 5 -33.76 23.55 54.95
N ASP A 6 -33.96 24.86 55.12
CA ASP A 6 -35.28 25.49 55.18
C ASP A 6 -35.91 25.81 53.81
N LYS A 7 -35.25 25.47 52.69
CA LYS A 7 -35.70 25.76 51.30
C LYS A 7 -36.09 27.22 51.00
N ASN A 8 -35.88 28.15 51.93
CA ASN A 8 -36.13 29.56 51.74
C ASN A 8 -35.06 30.17 50.83
N PHE A 9 -35.50 30.86 49.77
CA PHE A 9 -34.63 31.60 48.88
C PHE A 9 -34.01 32.79 49.63
N TRP A 10 -32.69 32.80 49.79
CA TRP A 10 -31.97 33.80 50.57
C TRP A 10 -31.10 34.74 49.72
N GLY A 11 -31.03 34.50 48.40
CA GLY A 11 -30.28 35.33 47.46
C GLY A 11 -29.80 34.59 46.22
N LEU A 12 -29.23 35.35 45.28
CA LEU A 12 -28.63 34.84 44.05
C LEU A 12 -27.15 35.23 44.00
N LEU A 13 -26.28 34.26 43.71
CA LEU A 13 -24.88 34.50 43.39
C LEU A 13 -24.71 34.45 41.87
N SER A 14 -24.27 35.55 41.27
CA SER A 14 -23.94 35.62 39.85
C SER A 14 -22.43 35.75 39.68
N VAL A 15 -21.86 34.94 38.79
CA VAL A 15 -20.43 34.99 38.45
C VAL A 15 -20.32 35.27 36.96
N VAL A 16 -19.62 36.35 36.60
CA VAL A 16 -19.27 36.66 35.21
C VAL A 16 -17.94 36.00 34.87
N LEU A 17 -17.95 35.11 33.88
CA LEU A 17 -16.76 34.40 33.41
C LEU A 17 -16.33 34.95 32.05
N ASP A 18 -15.03 35.23 31.91
CA ASP A 18 -14.43 35.56 30.61
C ASP A 18 -14.19 34.26 29.82
N ILE A 19 -15.07 34.00 28.87
CA ILE A 19 -15.04 32.76 28.09
C ILE A 19 -13.77 32.63 27.23
N ASN A 20 -13.18 33.75 26.78
CA ASN A 20 -11.98 33.73 25.95
C ASN A 20 -10.78 33.25 26.77
N LYS A 21 -10.67 33.66 28.04
CA LYS A 21 -9.64 33.15 28.95
C LYS A 21 -9.81 31.65 29.21
N ILE A 22 -11.05 31.19 29.33
CA ILE A 22 -11.34 29.76 29.49
C ILE A 22 -10.88 28.99 28.25
N TYR A 23 -11.22 29.44 27.03
CA TYR A 23 -10.79 28.78 25.79
C TYR A 23 -9.28 28.71 25.64
N LYS A 24 -8.57 29.78 26.03
CA LYS A 24 -7.11 29.79 26.02
C LYS A 24 -6.53 28.83 27.05
N ASN A 25 -6.97 28.92 28.30
CA ASN A 25 -6.43 28.10 29.39
C ASN A 25 -6.80 26.61 29.26
N ALA A 26 -7.92 26.29 28.62
CA ALA A 26 -8.33 24.92 28.30
C ALA A 26 -7.65 24.36 27.04
N GLY A 27 -6.81 25.14 26.35
CA GLY A 27 -6.11 24.72 25.13
C GLY A 27 -7.01 24.58 23.89
N ILE A 28 -8.25 25.10 23.92
CA ILE A 28 -9.18 25.03 22.78
C ILE A 28 -8.65 25.86 21.61
N LEU A 29 -8.01 27.00 21.89
CA LEU A 29 -7.41 27.84 20.86
C LEU A 29 -6.23 27.14 20.17
N ASP A 30 -5.36 26.49 20.94
CA ASP A 30 -4.22 25.74 20.40
C ASP A 30 -4.70 24.52 19.60
N LEU A 31 -5.77 23.86 20.05
CA LEU A 31 -6.39 22.74 19.34
C LEU A 31 -6.97 23.18 17.99
N LYS A 32 -7.56 24.38 17.92
CA LYS A 32 -8.12 24.98 16.69
C LYS A 32 -7.05 25.25 15.61
N GLU A 33 -5.78 25.37 15.99
CA GLU A 33 -4.69 25.52 15.01
C GLU A 33 -4.49 24.24 14.19
N LYS A 34 -4.61 23.07 14.83
CA LYS A 34 -4.36 21.76 14.20
C LYS A 34 -5.64 21.07 13.70
N TYR A 35 -6.76 21.30 14.38
CA TYR A 35 -8.04 20.65 14.12
C TYR A 35 -9.15 21.67 13.90
N ASN A 36 -10.21 21.25 13.24
CA ASN A 36 -11.49 21.94 13.28
C ASN A 36 -12.14 21.60 14.63
N VAL A 37 -12.54 22.63 15.37
CA VAL A 37 -13.12 22.49 16.71
C VAL A 37 -14.41 23.29 16.77
N ALA A 38 -15.47 22.71 17.31
CA ALA A 38 -16.72 23.41 17.57
C ALA A 38 -17.31 22.99 18.93
N LEU A 39 -18.04 23.91 19.56
CA LEU A 39 -18.81 23.65 20.78
C LEU A 39 -20.29 23.92 20.52
N GLN A 40 -21.12 22.98 20.96
CA GLN A 40 -22.57 23.04 20.92
C GLN A 40 -23.14 22.87 22.32
N GLY A 41 -24.32 23.44 22.54
CA GLY A 41 -25.03 23.33 23.82
C GLY A 41 -25.14 24.66 24.55
N ARG A 42 -25.30 25.77 23.81
CA ARG A 42 -25.60 27.07 24.42
C ARG A 42 -26.70 26.91 25.48
N ASN A 43 -26.49 27.48 26.66
CA ASN A 43 -27.36 27.34 27.84
C ASN A 43 -27.48 25.92 28.43
N GLY A 44 -26.52 25.02 28.16
CA GLY A 44 -26.48 23.68 28.74
C GLY A 44 -27.41 22.65 28.06
N LEU A 45 -27.90 22.96 26.86
CA LEU A 45 -28.86 22.15 26.11
C LEU A 45 -28.23 20.95 25.37
N GLY A 46 -26.92 20.75 25.46
CA GLY A 46 -26.23 19.65 24.78
C GLY A 46 -26.34 19.70 23.25
N ASP A 47 -26.65 18.57 22.65
CA ASP A 47 -26.86 18.39 21.21
C ASP A 47 -28.09 19.14 20.65
N LYS A 48 -29.00 19.57 21.52
CA LYS A 48 -30.17 20.39 21.16
C LYS A 48 -29.90 21.89 21.22
N GLY A 49 -28.75 22.30 21.74
CA GLY A 49 -28.38 23.70 21.82
C GLY A 49 -27.75 24.23 20.54
N GLU A 50 -27.65 25.55 20.45
CA GLU A 50 -26.90 26.21 19.37
C GLU A 50 -25.39 25.98 19.51
N PHE A 51 -24.70 26.02 18.37
CA PHE A 51 -23.25 26.18 18.34
C PHE A 51 -22.88 27.58 18.81
N PHE A 52 -21.96 27.66 19.78
CA PHE A 52 -21.50 28.94 20.35
C PHE A 52 -19.98 29.14 20.19
N PHE A 53 -19.29 28.17 19.62
CA PHE A 53 -17.89 28.26 19.20
C PHE A 53 -17.65 27.38 17.98
N GLY A 54 -16.84 27.85 17.03
CA GLY A 54 -16.57 27.11 15.79
C GLY A 54 -17.72 27.18 14.79
N ASP A 55 -17.67 26.30 13.78
CA ASP A 55 -18.65 26.22 12.70
C ASP A 55 -19.48 24.94 12.83
N ALA A 56 -20.80 25.05 12.64
CA ALA A 56 -21.74 23.93 12.64
C ALA A 56 -21.50 22.96 11.47
N ALA A 57 -20.84 23.42 10.39
CA ALA A 57 -20.45 22.59 9.26
C ALA A 57 -19.50 21.43 9.65
N ILE A 58 -18.92 21.45 10.85
CA ILE A 58 -18.08 20.35 11.37
C ILE A 58 -18.81 19.00 11.40
N LEU A 59 -20.14 19.01 11.55
CA LEU A 59 -20.96 17.78 11.56
C LEU A 59 -20.87 17.01 10.23
N ASN A 60 -20.53 17.68 9.13
CA ASN A 60 -20.33 17.06 7.82
C ASN A 60 -18.97 16.37 7.67
N GLN A 61 -18.06 16.52 8.63
CA GLN A 61 -16.68 16.01 8.58
C GLN A 61 -16.49 14.74 9.40
N ASP A 62 -17.58 14.09 9.82
CA ASP A 62 -17.59 12.94 10.72
C ASP A 62 -16.75 13.18 11.99
N PRO A 63 -17.10 14.19 12.80
CA PRO A 63 -16.25 14.63 13.89
C PRO A 63 -16.32 13.69 15.10
N LEU A 64 -15.25 13.67 15.88
CA LEU A 64 -15.30 13.09 17.22
C LEU A 64 -16.09 14.01 18.14
N ALA A 65 -17.17 13.48 18.74
CA ALA A 65 -18.02 14.19 19.68
C ALA A 65 -17.72 13.77 21.13
N PHE A 66 -17.45 14.75 22.00
CA PHE A 66 -17.23 14.57 23.42
C PHE A 66 -18.25 15.33 24.23
N SER A 67 -18.94 14.64 25.14
CA SER A 67 -19.94 15.24 26.02
C SER A 67 -19.30 15.76 27.31
N LEU A 68 -19.49 17.04 27.59
CA LEU A 68 -19.03 17.73 28.79
C LEU A 68 -20.25 18.01 29.68
N ASN A 69 -20.34 17.30 30.80
CA ASN A 69 -21.47 17.41 31.74
C ASN A 69 -21.11 18.28 32.94
N PHE A 70 -22.00 19.19 33.32
CA PHE A 70 -21.87 20.05 34.50
C PHE A 70 -23.23 20.28 35.16
N GLN A 71 -23.27 20.87 36.36
CA GLN A 71 -24.51 21.00 37.15
C GLN A 71 -25.64 21.80 36.47
N GLY A 72 -25.30 22.62 35.47
CA GLY A 72 -26.24 23.47 34.73
C GLY A 72 -26.63 22.92 33.35
N GLY A 73 -26.21 21.71 32.98
CA GLY A 73 -26.52 21.09 31.69
C GLY A 73 -25.33 20.36 31.07
N SER A 74 -25.37 20.22 29.75
CA SER A 74 -24.31 19.54 28.97
C SER A 74 -23.89 20.37 27.77
N TRP A 75 -22.62 20.23 27.40
CA TRP A 75 -22.05 20.72 26.14
C TRP A 75 -21.53 19.55 25.32
N GLN A 76 -21.48 19.74 24.00
CA GLN A 76 -20.84 18.82 23.07
C GLN A 76 -19.64 19.51 22.43
N LEU A 77 -18.48 18.89 22.52
CA LEU A 77 -17.25 19.30 21.88
C LEU A 77 -17.02 18.42 20.65
N TYR A 78 -16.95 19.04 19.48
CA TYR A 78 -16.67 18.37 18.22
C TYR A 78 -15.25 18.68 17.78
N VAL A 79 -14.52 17.66 17.37
CA VAL A 79 -13.15 17.77 16.86
C VAL A 79 -13.00 16.94 15.59
N ALA A 80 -12.50 17.56 14.52
CA ALA A 80 -12.20 16.89 13.26
C ALA A 80 -10.85 17.36 12.69
N PRO A 81 -10.05 16.49 12.05
CA PRO A 81 -8.82 16.90 11.37
C PRO A 81 -9.12 17.79 10.17
N LYS A 82 -8.32 18.86 9.98
CA LYS A 82 -8.51 19.82 8.86
C LYS A 82 -8.41 19.18 7.47
N GLN A 83 -7.59 18.14 7.35
CA GLN A 83 -7.37 17.41 6.08
C GLN A 83 -8.31 16.20 5.92
N GLY A 84 -9.26 16.01 6.85
CA GLY A 84 -10.09 14.81 6.92
C GLY A 84 -9.37 13.63 7.57
N TRP A 85 -10.12 12.54 7.80
CA TRP A 85 -9.63 11.33 8.47
C TRP A 85 -8.78 10.42 7.59
N SER A 86 -8.84 10.61 6.28
CA SER A 86 -8.09 9.80 5.31
C SER A 86 -6.72 10.41 5.01
N PRO A 87 -5.69 9.58 4.75
CA PRO A 87 -4.40 10.08 4.31
C PRO A 87 -4.57 10.87 2.99
N PRO A 88 -3.73 11.90 2.75
CA PRO A 88 -3.82 12.68 1.52
C PRO A 88 -3.69 11.76 0.29
N ASN A 89 -4.62 11.92 -0.66
CA ASN A 89 -4.71 11.09 -1.87
C ASN A 89 -3.43 11.07 -2.73
N SER A 90 -2.51 12.02 -2.52
CA SER A 90 -1.29 12.21 -3.31
C SER A 90 -0.26 11.08 -3.19
N ALA A 91 -0.26 10.31 -2.10
CA ALA A 91 0.77 9.27 -1.87
C ALA A 91 0.48 7.93 -2.56
N VAL A 92 -0.78 7.65 -2.93
CA VAL A 92 -1.19 6.30 -3.39
C VAL A 92 -0.93 6.08 -4.87
N TRP A 93 -1.05 7.13 -5.69
CA TRP A 93 -0.93 7.03 -7.14
C TRP A 93 0.50 6.68 -7.65
N PRO A 94 1.59 7.32 -7.16
CA PRO A 94 2.94 6.96 -7.59
C PRO A 94 3.31 5.52 -7.19
N LEU A 95 2.82 5.02 -6.05
CA LEU A 95 3.01 3.62 -5.63
C LEU A 95 2.35 2.65 -6.62
N ARG A 96 1.12 2.95 -7.08
CA ARG A 96 0.42 2.12 -8.08
C ARG A 96 1.17 2.06 -9.40
N LEU A 97 1.70 3.20 -9.88
CA LEU A 97 2.51 3.23 -11.10
C LEU A 97 3.78 2.39 -10.96
N ALA A 98 4.49 2.51 -9.83
CA ALA A 98 5.69 1.73 -9.59
C ALA A 98 5.41 0.21 -9.65
N ILE A 99 4.31 -0.23 -9.02
CA ILE A 99 3.89 -1.64 -9.06
C ILE A 99 3.56 -2.07 -10.49
N ILE A 100 2.82 -1.26 -11.26
CA ILE A 100 2.47 -1.56 -12.66
C ILE A 100 3.73 -1.70 -13.51
N ILE A 101 4.71 -0.79 -13.34
CA ILE A 101 5.97 -0.81 -14.08
C ILE A 101 6.77 -2.07 -13.74
N ILE A 102 6.88 -2.41 -12.45
CA ILE A 102 7.60 -3.62 -12.00
C ILE A 102 6.93 -4.87 -12.57
N CYS A 103 5.59 -4.98 -12.47
CA CYS A 103 4.84 -6.10 -13.02
C CYS A 103 5.01 -6.20 -14.54
N ALA A 104 4.95 -5.09 -15.26
CA ALA A 104 5.14 -5.06 -16.71
C ALA A 104 6.57 -5.47 -17.12
N LEU A 105 7.58 -5.05 -16.35
CA LEU A 105 8.96 -5.42 -16.58
C LEU A 105 9.18 -6.92 -16.33
N LEU A 106 8.60 -7.46 -15.26
CA LEU A 106 8.67 -8.88 -14.94
C LEU A 106 7.97 -9.75 -15.99
N THR A 107 6.76 -9.38 -16.43
CA THR A 107 6.06 -10.12 -17.48
C THR A 107 6.82 -10.04 -18.80
N TRP A 108 7.38 -8.88 -19.13
CA TRP A 108 8.19 -8.73 -20.34
C TRP A 108 9.47 -9.57 -20.30
N ALA A 109 10.20 -9.54 -19.20
CA ALA A 109 11.40 -10.36 -18.99
C ALA A 109 11.08 -11.86 -19.08
N PHE A 110 9.96 -12.30 -18.50
CA PHE A 110 9.51 -13.68 -18.57
C PHE A 110 9.18 -14.12 -20.00
N LEU A 111 8.44 -13.30 -20.76
CA LEU A 111 8.14 -13.58 -22.17
C LEU A 111 9.42 -13.60 -23.04
N PHE A 112 10.35 -12.69 -22.77
CA PHE A 112 11.64 -12.67 -23.45
C PHE A 112 12.42 -13.97 -23.19
N PHE A 113 12.45 -14.45 -21.95
CA PHE A 113 13.11 -15.69 -21.57
C PHE A 113 12.48 -16.90 -22.28
N LEU A 114 11.15 -17.01 -22.32
CA LEU A 114 10.45 -18.08 -23.05
C LEU A 114 10.78 -18.05 -24.55
N LYS A 115 10.79 -16.86 -25.17
CA LYS A 115 11.13 -16.70 -26.58
C LYS A 115 12.59 -17.05 -26.87
N MET A 116 13.49 -16.77 -25.93
CA MET A 116 14.90 -17.15 -26.04
C MET A 116 15.06 -18.68 -26.02
N LEU A 117 14.34 -19.39 -25.16
CA LEU A 117 14.36 -20.85 -25.10
C LEU A 117 13.86 -21.50 -26.39
N ASP A 118 12.75 -20.99 -26.95
CA ASP A 118 12.20 -21.49 -28.23
C ASP A 118 13.20 -21.28 -29.39
N ARG A 119 13.94 -20.17 -29.39
CA ARG A 119 15.01 -19.94 -30.38
C ARG A 119 16.14 -20.96 -30.30
N GLN A 120 16.56 -21.36 -29.11
CA GLN A 120 17.61 -22.38 -28.95
C GLN A 120 17.15 -23.73 -29.53
N GLN A 121 15.95 -24.17 -29.18
CA GLN A 121 15.40 -25.44 -29.70
C GLN A 121 15.21 -25.43 -31.22
N LYS A 122 14.76 -24.30 -31.79
CA LYS A 122 14.62 -24.17 -33.26
C LYS A 122 15.98 -24.23 -33.96
N ASN A 123 17.00 -23.56 -33.41
CA ASN A 123 18.34 -23.60 -33.96
C ASN A 123 18.94 -25.01 -33.91
N GLU A 124 18.79 -25.72 -32.80
CA GLU A 124 19.25 -27.12 -32.67
C GLU A 124 18.61 -28.03 -33.71
N ARG A 125 17.27 -27.99 -33.85
CA ARG A 125 16.55 -28.79 -34.86
C ARG A 125 16.96 -28.44 -36.29
N MET A 126 17.20 -27.17 -36.56
CA MET A 126 17.65 -26.71 -37.87
C MET A 126 19.05 -27.26 -38.21
N LEU A 127 19.98 -27.25 -37.25
CA LEU A 127 21.31 -27.84 -37.42
C LEU A 127 21.23 -29.36 -37.64
N GLU A 128 20.38 -30.06 -36.90
CA GLU A 128 20.12 -31.49 -37.11
C GLU A 128 19.60 -31.77 -38.53
N THR A 129 18.60 -30.98 -38.97
CA THR A 129 17.99 -31.12 -40.30
C THR A 129 19.00 -30.82 -41.42
N MET A 130 19.82 -29.78 -41.25
CA MET A 130 20.90 -29.43 -42.18
C MET A 130 21.97 -30.52 -42.26
N SER A 131 22.36 -31.09 -41.13
CA SER A 131 23.33 -32.20 -41.07
C SER A 131 22.81 -33.44 -41.79
N ASP A 132 21.53 -33.79 -41.61
CA ASP A 132 20.87 -34.93 -42.28
C ASP A 132 20.76 -34.69 -43.80
N LEU A 133 20.33 -33.50 -44.24
CA LEU A 133 20.20 -33.14 -45.66
C LEU A 133 21.54 -33.10 -46.40
N ALA A 134 22.57 -32.49 -45.80
CA ALA A 134 23.89 -32.39 -46.40
C ALA A 134 24.68 -33.71 -46.32
N GLN A 135 24.19 -34.66 -45.52
CA GLN A 135 24.88 -35.90 -45.16
C GLN A 135 26.27 -35.66 -44.56
N ILE A 136 26.40 -34.63 -43.72
CA ILE A 136 27.66 -34.25 -43.10
C ILE A 136 27.62 -34.63 -41.63
N GLY A 137 28.56 -35.48 -41.22
CA GLY A 137 28.79 -35.85 -39.82
C GLY A 137 29.69 -34.84 -39.10
N ALA A 138 29.55 -34.76 -37.77
CA ALA A 138 30.47 -34.05 -36.89
C ALA A 138 31.11 -35.04 -35.91
N TRP A 139 32.37 -34.80 -35.57
CA TRP A 139 33.09 -35.51 -34.54
C TRP A 139 33.90 -34.54 -33.69
N SER A 140 34.06 -34.85 -32.41
CA SER A 140 34.95 -34.11 -31.52
C SER A 140 35.69 -35.08 -30.61
N PHE A 141 36.88 -34.67 -30.19
CA PHE A 141 37.74 -35.43 -29.30
C PHE A 141 38.15 -34.56 -28.12
N ASN A 142 37.88 -35.03 -26.91
CA ASN A 142 38.35 -34.37 -25.70
C ASN A 142 39.71 -34.95 -25.31
N LEU A 143 40.75 -34.12 -25.39
CA LEU A 143 42.14 -34.50 -25.10
C LEU A 143 42.39 -34.83 -23.62
N GLU A 144 41.61 -34.24 -22.70
CA GLU A 144 41.76 -34.45 -21.26
C GLU A 144 41.09 -35.75 -20.82
N THR A 145 39.83 -35.96 -21.23
CA THR A 145 39.05 -37.15 -20.84
C THR A 145 39.24 -38.34 -21.78
N LYS A 146 39.97 -38.16 -22.88
CA LYS A 146 40.14 -39.12 -23.99
C LYS A 146 38.81 -39.65 -24.56
N GLN A 147 37.75 -38.86 -24.45
CA GLN A 147 36.42 -39.24 -24.94
C GLN A 147 36.20 -38.73 -26.37
N VAL A 148 35.65 -39.59 -27.22
CA VAL A 148 35.23 -39.24 -28.57
C VAL A 148 33.72 -39.04 -28.60
N TYR A 149 33.26 -37.99 -29.27
CA TYR A 149 31.86 -37.77 -29.58
C TYR A 149 31.66 -37.79 -31.09
N TRP A 150 30.80 -38.69 -31.56
CA TRP A 150 30.28 -38.69 -32.92
C TRP A 150 28.83 -38.23 -32.89
N SER A 151 28.47 -37.33 -33.81
CA SER A 151 27.07 -37.00 -34.06
C SER A 151 26.32 -38.19 -34.64
N ASP A 152 24.98 -38.17 -34.53
CA ASP A 152 24.13 -39.25 -35.05
C ASP A 152 24.31 -39.45 -36.56
N MET A 153 24.56 -38.38 -37.32
CA MET A 153 24.84 -38.48 -38.75
C MET A 153 26.17 -39.21 -39.03
N THR A 154 27.23 -38.92 -38.27
CA THR A 154 28.51 -39.65 -38.37
C THR A 154 28.32 -41.14 -38.09
N LYS A 155 27.56 -41.47 -37.04
CA LYS A 155 27.25 -42.87 -36.72
C LYS A 155 26.44 -43.54 -37.84
N LYS A 156 25.43 -42.87 -38.42
CA LYS A 156 24.67 -43.38 -39.57
C LYS A 156 25.57 -43.64 -40.78
N LEU A 157 26.44 -42.69 -41.14
CA LEU A 157 27.38 -42.80 -42.29
C LEU A 157 28.32 -44.00 -42.15
N PHE A 158 28.88 -44.21 -40.95
CA PHE A 158 29.79 -45.32 -40.65
C PHE A 158 29.08 -46.60 -40.18
N LYS A 159 27.73 -46.63 -40.19
CA LYS A 159 26.90 -47.75 -39.71
C LYS A 159 27.23 -48.19 -38.27
N TYR A 160 27.52 -47.22 -37.41
CA TYR A 160 27.82 -47.40 -35.99
C TYR A 160 26.52 -47.33 -35.15
N PRO A 161 26.41 -48.11 -34.04
CA PRO A 161 25.22 -48.06 -33.18
C PRO A 161 25.00 -46.68 -32.55
N LEU A 162 23.78 -46.14 -32.68
CA LEU A 162 23.41 -44.79 -32.24
C LEU A 162 23.53 -44.59 -30.71
N ASN A 163 23.25 -45.64 -29.94
CA ASN A 163 23.26 -45.59 -28.47
C ASN A 163 24.66 -45.62 -27.83
N THR A 164 25.73 -45.72 -28.63
CA THR A 164 27.10 -45.83 -28.14
C THR A 164 28.00 -44.78 -28.77
N GLN A 165 29.05 -44.39 -28.05
CA GLN A 165 30.13 -43.55 -28.57
C GLN A 165 31.37 -44.41 -28.80
N PRO A 166 32.17 -44.13 -29.84
CA PRO A 166 33.40 -44.85 -30.08
C PRO A 166 34.39 -44.61 -28.95
N GLN A 167 35.08 -45.67 -28.53
CA GLN A 167 36.14 -45.58 -27.54
C GLN A 167 37.48 -45.41 -28.25
N TRP A 168 38.31 -44.52 -27.72
CA TRP A 168 39.66 -44.34 -28.22
C TRP A 168 40.53 -45.54 -27.78
N PRO A 169 41.29 -46.18 -28.69
CA PRO A 169 42.19 -47.26 -28.31
C PRO A 169 43.26 -46.74 -27.34
N GLU A 170 43.55 -47.53 -26.30
CA GLU A 170 44.60 -47.23 -25.31
C GLU A 170 46.00 -47.13 -25.92
#